data_AF-A0A6A3KAN7-F1
#
_entry.id   AF-A0A6A3KAN7-F1
#
_cell.length_a   1.000
_cell.length_b   1.000
_cell.length_c   1.000
_cell.angle_alpha   90.00
_cell.angle_beta   90.00
_cell.angle_gamma   90.00
#
_symmetry.space_group_name_H-M   'P 1'
#
loop_
_entity.id
_entity.type
_entity.pdbx_description
1 polymer ?
#
loop_
_entity_poly.entity_id
_entity_poly.type
_entity_poly.pdbx_seq_one_letter_code
_entity_poly.pdbx_strand_id
1 'polypeptide(L)'
;MSVITQDESLELLMLMAAFGEEETWMELASMGAFDTPERPLIPAVRFKLRTYGSANAVLDFRFDIEGVRALGRHFRLPETVITEDGDRCSKDEALAIMLNRTSSSQRLHDMSSKFGRSSGSKCRIFLWMSTYVLIYAN
;
A
#
# COMPACT_ATOMS: atom_id res chain seq x y z
N MET A 1 11.62 17.69 11.14
CA MET A 1 10.47 18.60 11.26
C MET A 1 11.03 19.97 11.58
N SER A 2 11.23 20.83 10.59
CA SER A 2 11.39 22.26 10.87
C SER A 2 10.06 22.76 11.42
N VAL A 3 10.10 23.40 12.58
CA VAL A 3 8.92 24.02 13.19
C VAL A 3 8.86 25.43 12.64
N ILE A 4 7.80 25.76 11.90
CA ILE A 4 7.53 27.13 11.44
C ILE A 4 7.34 28.00 12.69
N THR A 5 8.11 29.07 12.77
CA THR A 5 8.01 30.07 13.84
C THR A 5 6.79 30.97 13.63
N GLN A 6 6.37 31.66 14.68
CA GLN A 6 5.17 32.50 14.63
C GLN A 6 5.31 33.64 13.60
N ASP A 7 6.51 34.21 13.45
CA ASP A 7 6.77 35.27 12.48
C ASP A 7 6.72 34.74 11.03
N GLU A 8 7.30 33.56 10.76
CA GLU A 8 7.21 32.89 9.46
C GLU A 8 5.75 32.52 9.11
N SER A 9 4.95 32.15 10.11
CA SER A 9 3.53 31.87 9.90
C SER A 9 2.73 33.11 9.51
N LEU A 10 3.13 34.29 10.02
CA LEU A 10 2.50 35.58 9.73
C LEU A 10 2.85 36.06 8.32
N GLU A 11 4.11 35.93 7.91
CA GLU A 11 4.54 36.21 6.53
C GLU A 11 3.80 35.33 5.52
N LEU A 12 3.65 34.04 5.81
CA LEU A 12 2.91 33.12 4.95
C LEU A 12 1.44 33.53 4.80
N LEU A 13 0.80 33.94 5.90
CA LEU A 13 -0.59 34.42 5.92
C LEU A 13 -0.75 35.70 5.10
N MET A 14 0.23 36.61 5.15
CA MET A 14 0.23 37.84 4.35
C MET A 14 0.40 37.55 2.86
N LEU A 15 1.27 36.61 2.48
CA LEU A 15 1.44 36.19 1.10
C LEU A 15 0.17 35.54 0.53
N MET A 16 -0.45 34.62 1.29
CA MET A 16 -1.72 33.99 0.91
C MET A 16 -2.86 35.01 0.75
N ALA A 17 -2.88 36.06 1.57
CA ALA A 17 -3.86 37.14 1.45
C ALA A 17 -3.61 38.06 0.24
N ALA A 18 -2.35 38.20 -0.20
CA ALA A 18 -1.96 39.09 -1.30
C ALA A 18 -2.08 38.44 -2.69
N PHE A 19 -1.68 37.18 -2.82
CA PHE A 19 -1.63 36.44 -4.10
C PHE A 19 -2.73 35.37 -4.21
N GLY A 20 -3.48 35.13 -3.14
CA GLY A 20 -4.43 34.03 -3.08
C GLY A 20 -3.74 32.72 -2.70
N GLU A 21 -4.53 31.82 -2.11
CA GLU A 21 -4.05 30.57 -1.53
C GLU A 21 -3.32 29.70 -2.57
N GLU A 22 -3.93 29.49 -3.74
CA GLU A 22 -3.43 28.56 -4.75
C GLU A 22 -2.11 29.00 -5.41
N GLU A 23 -1.97 30.29 -5.75
CA GLU A 23 -0.74 30.84 -6.34
C GLU A 23 0.42 30.82 -5.33
N THR A 24 0.15 31.20 -4.08
CA THR A 24 1.16 31.19 -3.00
C THR A 24 1.68 29.78 -2.73
N TRP A 25 0.78 28.78 -2.71
CA TRP A 25 1.17 27.37 -2.55
C TRP A 25 2.05 26.87 -3.70
N MET A 26 1.70 27.21 -4.94
CA MET A 26 2.45 26.81 -6.13
C MET A 26 3.87 27.40 -6.14
N GLU A 27 4.00 28.67 -5.77
CA GLU A 27 5.28 29.38 -5.74
C GLU A 27 6.19 28.86 -4.62
N LEU A 28 5.66 28.67 -3.41
CA LEU A 28 6.38 28.07 -2.29
C LEU A 28 6.83 26.62 -2.57
N ALA A 29 5.98 25.83 -3.25
CA ALA A 29 6.35 24.50 -3.70
C ALA A 29 7.48 24.53 -4.73
N SER A 30 7.47 25.49 -5.66
CA SER A 30 8.53 25.68 -6.66
C SER A 30 9.86 26.13 -6.05
N MET A 31 9.81 26.86 -4.94
CA MET A 31 10.98 27.30 -4.17
C MET A 31 11.51 26.22 -3.22
N GLY A 32 10.83 25.07 -3.09
CA GLY A 32 11.23 24.00 -2.17
C GLY A 32 11.07 24.37 -0.70
N ALA A 33 10.19 25.32 -0.38
CA ALA A 33 9.95 25.80 0.99
C ALA A 33 9.37 24.71 1.92
N PHE A 34 8.93 23.60 1.35
CA PHE A 34 8.46 22.43 2.09
C PHE A 34 9.37 21.24 1.80
N ASP A 35 9.90 20.63 2.87
CA ASP A 35 10.37 19.25 2.83
C ASP A 35 9.14 18.37 2.56
N THR A 36 8.81 18.17 1.29
CA THR A 36 7.90 17.08 0.94
C THR A 36 8.65 15.78 1.24
N PRO A 37 8.15 14.94 2.17
CA PRO A 37 8.81 13.68 2.45
C PRO A 37 8.95 12.91 1.15
N GLU A 38 10.18 12.51 0.82
CA GLU A 38 10.46 11.76 -0.40
C GLU A 38 9.51 10.57 -0.45
N ARG A 39 8.61 10.57 -1.42
CA ARG A 39 7.64 9.48 -1.55
C ARG A 39 8.44 8.25 -1.97
N PRO A 40 8.33 7.12 -1.24
CA PRO A 40 8.96 5.88 -1.66
C PRO A 40 8.54 5.56 -3.08
N LEU A 41 9.51 5.34 -3.98
CA LEU A 41 9.22 4.87 -5.33
C LEU A 41 8.47 3.53 -5.20
N ILE A 42 7.18 3.53 -5.53
CA ILE A 42 6.38 2.31 -5.57
C ILE A 42 6.64 1.68 -6.94
N PRO A 43 7.31 0.52 -7.01
CA PRO A 43 7.54 -0.12 -8.29
C PRO A 43 6.19 -0.45 -8.93
N ALA A 44 6.00 -0.16 -10.22
CA ALA A 44 4.82 -0.59 -10.97
C ALA A 44 4.83 -2.10 -11.27
N VAL A 45 5.38 -2.90 -10.36
CA VAL A 45 5.42 -4.36 -10.42
C VAL A 45 4.13 -4.87 -9.79
N ARG A 46 3.54 -5.89 -10.39
CA ARG A 46 2.40 -6.62 -9.83
C ARG A 46 2.85 -8.03 -9.51
N PHE A 47 2.51 -8.49 -8.31
CA PHE A 47 2.83 -9.85 -7.91
C PHE A 47 2.09 -10.86 -8.82
N LYS A 48 2.83 -11.84 -9.34
CA LYS A 48 2.29 -12.94 -10.15
C LYS A 48 2.66 -14.26 -9.50
N LEU A 49 1.66 -14.92 -8.88
CA LEU A 49 1.86 -16.16 -8.15
C LEU A 49 2.45 -17.28 -9.04
N ARG A 50 1.98 -17.37 -10.29
CA ARG A 50 2.40 -18.43 -11.23
C ARG A 50 3.89 -18.42 -11.57
N THR A 51 4.55 -17.28 -11.44
CA THR A 51 5.97 -17.12 -11.78
C THR A 51 6.86 -17.08 -10.54
N TYR A 52 6.30 -17.26 -9.33
CA TYR A 52 7.00 -17.04 -8.06
C TYR A 52 7.94 -18.19 -7.65
N GLY A 53 7.67 -19.40 -8.16
CA GLY A 53 8.36 -20.62 -7.77
C GLY A 53 7.78 -21.26 -6.50
N SER A 54 7.53 -22.57 -6.56
CA SER A 54 6.88 -23.31 -5.47
C SER A 54 7.68 -23.33 -4.16
N ALA A 55 9.00 -23.50 -4.25
CA ALA A 55 9.87 -23.53 -3.07
C ALA A 55 9.83 -22.20 -2.28
N ASN A 56 9.85 -21.07 -2.99
CA ASN A 56 9.74 -19.74 -2.38
C ASN A 56 8.35 -19.53 -1.77
N ALA A 57 7.29 -19.99 -2.46
CA ALA A 57 5.92 -19.91 -1.96
C ALA A 57 5.78 -20.63 -0.61
N VAL A 58 6.37 -21.81 -0.43
CA VAL A 58 6.32 -22.54 0.85
C VAL A 58 7.02 -21.75 1.97
N LEU A 59 8.19 -21.16 1.69
CA LEU A 59 8.92 -20.37 2.68
C LEU A 59 8.15 -19.13 3.12
N ASP A 60 7.54 -18.42 2.16
CA ASP A 60 6.88 -17.14 2.40
C ASP A 60 5.42 -17.25 2.82
N PHE A 61 4.69 -18.25 2.31
CA PHE A 61 3.24 -18.36 2.50
C PHE A 61 2.84 -19.59 3.31
N ARG A 62 3.77 -20.51 3.60
CA ARG A 62 3.52 -21.87 4.16
C ARG A 62 2.73 -22.81 3.24
N PHE A 63 2.45 -22.38 2.02
CA PHE A 63 1.76 -23.15 0.99
C PHE A 63 2.53 -23.06 -0.32
N ASP A 64 2.51 -24.13 -1.10
CA ASP A 64 2.97 -24.09 -2.48
C ASP A 64 1.99 -23.29 -3.37
N ILE A 65 2.35 -23.09 -4.64
CA ILE A 65 1.53 -22.32 -5.58
C ILE A 65 0.11 -22.91 -5.68
N GLU A 66 -0.02 -24.24 -5.77
CA GLU A 66 -1.32 -24.87 -5.90
C GLU A 66 -2.13 -24.83 -4.60
N GLY A 67 -1.49 -24.89 -3.42
CA GLY A 67 -2.10 -24.65 -2.13
C GLY A 67 -2.67 -23.24 -1.98
N VAL A 68 -1.91 -22.21 -2.36
CA VAL A 68 -2.41 -20.82 -2.37
C VAL A 68 -3.63 -20.68 -3.30
N ARG A 69 -3.59 -21.31 -4.48
CA ARG A 69 -4.72 -21.29 -5.42
C ARG A 69 -5.92 -22.10 -4.92
N ALA A 70 -5.69 -23.18 -4.17
CA ALA A 70 -6.73 -23.97 -3.53
C ALA A 70 -7.45 -23.14 -2.46
N LEU A 71 -6.70 -22.39 -1.64
CA LEU A 71 -7.27 -21.45 -0.67
C LEU A 71 -8.15 -20.40 -1.34
N GLY A 72 -7.70 -19.82 -2.46
CA GLY A 72 -8.51 -18.85 -3.20
C GLY A 72 -9.82 -19.40 -3.73
N ARG A 73 -9.83 -20.67 -4.15
CA ARG A 73 -11.07 -21.38 -4.53
C ARG A 73 -11.93 -21.68 -3.31
N HIS A 74 -11.33 -22.09 -2.19
CA HIS A 74 -12.03 -22.43 -0.96
C HIS A 74 -12.76 -21.23 -0.37
N PHE A 75 -12.08 -20.08 -0.29
CA PHE A 75 -12.68 -18.82 0.16
C PHE A 75 -13.60 -18.17 -0.88
N ARG A 76 -13.71 -18.71 -2.10
CA ARG A 76 -14.55 -18.15 -3.18
C ARG A 76 -14.26 -16.68 -3.50
N LEU A 77 -12.97 -16.30 -3.43
CA LEU A 77 -12.56 -14.91 -3.62
C LEU A 77 -12.94 -14.40 -5.03
N PRO A 78 -13.34 -13.11 -5.15
CA PRO A 78 -13.53 -12.48 -6.45
C PRO A 78 -12.19 -12.40 -7.19
N GLU A 79 -12.21 -12.49 -8.52
CA GLU A 79 -10.96 -12.52 -9.31
C GLU A 79 -10.11 -11.25 -9.15
N THR A 80 -10.80 -10.14 -8.91
CA THR A 80 -10.21 -8.86 -8.54
C THR A 80 -10.71 -8.45 -7.16
N VAL A 81 -9.78 -8.15 -6.26
CA VAL A 81 -10.06 -7.50 -4.98
C VAL A 81 -9.97 -5.99 -5.17
N ILE A 82 -10.99 -5.27 -4.71
CA ILE A 82 -11.08 -3.81 -4.73
C ILE A 82 -11.42 -3.36 -3.32
N THR A 83 -10.53 -2.58 -2.70
CA THR A 83 -10.78 -1.98 -1.38
C THR A 83 -11.68 -0.76 -1.49
N GLU A 84 -12.22 -0.29 -0.37
CA GLU A 84 -13.03 0.94 -0.30
C GLU A 84 -12.26 2.17 -0.81
N ASP A 85 -10.95 2.23 -0.54
CA ASP A 85 -10.04 3.28 -1.02
C ASP A 85 -9.56 3.07 -2.47
N GLY A 86 -10.14 2.11 -3.21
CA GLY A 86 -9.86 1.89 -4.62
C GLY A 86 -8.58 1.11 -4.94
N ASP A 87 -7.93 0.48 -3.96
CA ASP A 87 -6.79 -0.40 -4.24
C ASP A 87 -7.27 -1.66 -4.95
N ARG A 88 -6.79 -1.85 -6.19
CA ARG A 88 -7.14 -2.99 -7.03
C ARG A 88 -5.99 -3.99 -7.11
N CYS A 89 -6.25 -5.27 -6.85
CA CYS A 89 -5.28 -6.36 -7.01
C CYS A 89 -5.95 -7.68 -7.45
N SER A 90 -5.15 -8.63 -7.95
CA SER A 90 -5.66 -9.97 -8.24
C SER A 90 -5.92 -10.75 -6.95
N LYS A 91 -6.82 -11.73 -6.97
CA LYS A 91 -7.05 -12.61 -5.81
C LYS A 91 -5.77 -13.29 -5.32
N ASP A 92 -4.90 -13.68 -6.24
CA ASP A 92 -3.64 -14.37 -5.94
C ASP A 92 -2.67 -13.43 -5.21
N GLU A 93 -2.60 -12.16 -5.64
CA GLU A 93 -1.82 -11.12 -4.98
C GLU A 93 -2.39 -10.78 -3.59
N ALA A 94 -3.71 -10.66 -3.47
CA ALA A 94 -4.37 -10.39 -2.19
C ALA A 94 -4.12 -11.51 -1.17
N LEU A 95 -4.25 -12.76 -1.59
CA LEU A 95 -3.90 -13.93 -0.78
C LEU A 95 -2.45 -13.96 -0.39
N ALA A 96 -1.54 -13.73 -1.34
CA ALA A 96 -0.11 -13.72 -1.06
C ALA A 96 0.27 -12.61 -0.05
N ILE A 97 -0.37 -11.43 -0.12
CA ILE A 97 -0.20 -10.37 0.88
C ILE A 97 -0.66 -10.85 2.26
N MET A 98 -1.86 -11.43 2.35
CA MET A 98 -2.40 -11.93 3.61
C MET A 98 -1.53 -13.03 4.20
N LEU A 99 -1.24 -14.08 3.43
CA LEU A 99 -0.48 -15.25 3.86
C LEU A 99 0.94 -14.88 4.27
N ASN A 100 1.61 -13.98 3.55
CA ASN A 100 2.95 -13.54 3.93
C ASN A 100 2.94 -12.78 5.27
N ARG A 101 1.92 -11.94 5.49
CA ARG A 101 1.79 -11.17 6.73
C ARG A 101 1.37 -12.02 7.93
N THR A 102 0.72 -13.17 7.69
CA THR A 102 0.34 -14.14 8.74
C THR A 102 1.39 -15.23 8.96
N SER A 103 2.19 -15.58 7.94
CA SER A 103 3.20 -16.65 8.03
C SER A 103 4.42 -16.23 8.84
N SER A 104 4.74 -14.94 8.82
CA SER A 104 5.91 -14.33 9.43
C SER A 104 5.57 -12.91 9.88
N SER A 105 6.12 -12.48 11.02
CA SER A 105 5.99 -11.09 11.48
C SER A 105 6.93 -10.19 10.67
N GLN A 106 6.52 -9.83 9.45
CA GLN A 106 7.24 -8.90 8.57
C GLN A 106 6.60 -7.51 8.63
N ARG A 107 7.42 -6.45 8.55
CA ARG A 107 6.89 -5.09 8.40
C ARG A 107 6.42 -4.90 6.96
N LEU A 108 5.34 -4.14 6.76
CA LEU A 108 4.76 -3.89 5.43
C LEU A 108 5.73 -3.24 4.43
N HIS A 109 6.74 -2.52 4.94
CA HIS A 109 7.78 -1.92 4.13
C HIS A 109 8.72 -2.97 3.49
N ASP A 110 9.05 -4.04 4.21
CA ASP A 110 9.93 -5.13 3.73
C ASP A 110 9.29 -5.88 2.56
N MET A 111 7.96 -5.92 2.55
CA MET A 111 7.16 -6.57 1.52
C MET A 111 7.05 -5.74 0.23
N SER A 112 7.56 -4.50 0.19
CA SER A 112 7.35 -3.58 -0.95
C SER A 112 8.05 -4.04 -2.22
N SER A 113 9.24 -4.63 -2.11
CA SER A 113 9.98 -5.21 -3.24
C SER A 113 9.23 -6.38 -3.88
N LYS A 114 8.52 -7.18 -3.07
CA LYS A 114 7.77 -8.36 -3.51
C LYS A 114 6.45 -8.00 -4.20
N PHE A 115 5.71 -7.05 -3.66
CA PHE A 115 4.36 -6.74 -4.15
C PHE A 115 4.27 -5.48 -5.02
N GLY A 116 5.29 -4.62 -5.05
CA GLY A 116 5.25 -3.37 -5.84
C GLY A 116 4.12 -2.44 -5.39
N ARG A 117 3.87 -2.37 -4.07
CA ARG A 117 2.78 -1.58 -3.47
C ARG A 117 3.28 -0.76 -2.29
N SER A 118 2.58 0.33 -1.97
CA SER A 118 2.82 1.09 -0.74
C SER A 118 2.44 0.27 0.50
N SER A 119 2.96 0.65 1.67
CA SER A 119 2.55 0.04 2.94
C SER A 119 1.06 0.24 3.22
N GLY A 120 0.51 1.42 2.90
CA GLY A 120 -0.93 1.71 3.05
C GLY A 120 -1.81 0.79 2.19
N SER A 121 -1.47 0.63 0.90
CA SER A 121 -2.19 -0.27 -0.02
C SER A 121 -2.19 -1.71 0.50
N LYS A 122 -1.02 -2.22 0.94
CA LYS A 122 -0.93 -3.57 1.52
C LYS A 122 -1.76 -3.72 2.80
N CYS A 123 -1.78 -2.70 3.67
CA CYS A 123 -2.56 -2.72 4.90
C CYS A 123 -4.06 -2.85 4.61
N ARG A 124 -4.57 -2.05 3.68
CA ARG A 124 -6.00 -2.07 3.31
C ARG A 124 -6.40 -3.36 2.63
N ILE A 125 -5.56 -3.89 1.74
CA ILE A 125 -5.79 -5.21 1.12
C ILE A 125 -5.81 -6.30 2.21
N PHE A 126 -4.88 -6.27 3.16
CA PHE A 126 -4.84 -7.22 4.28
C PHE A 126 -6.12 -7.17 5.14
N LEU A 127 -6.58 -5.96 5.48
CA LEU A 127 -7.80 -5.77 6.27
C LEU A 127 -9.04 -6.25 5.49
N TRP A 128 -9.15 -5.89 4.21
CA TRP A 128 -10.23 -6.37 3.35
C TRP A 128 -10.28 -7.90 3.30
N MET A 129 -9.12 -8.54 3.10
CA MET A 129 -9.00 -10.01 3.07
C MET A 129 -9.40 -10.65 4.40
N SER A 130 -8.95 -10.06 5.51
CA SER A 130 -9.26 -10.56 6.85
C SER A 130 -10.77 -10.49 7.13
N THR A 131 -11.40 -9.38 6.83
CA THR A 131 -12.85 -9.20 6.95
C THR A 131 -13.60 -10.18 6.03
N TYR A 132 -13.16 -10.32 4.78
CA TYR A 132 -13.79 -11.22 3.82
C TYR A 132 -13.74 -12.68 4.32
N VAL A 133 -12.57 -13.17 4.73
CA VAL A 133 -12.42 -14.55 5.22
C VAL A 133 -13.26 -14.77 6.48
N LEU A 134 -13.29 -13.82 7.41
CA LEU A 134 -14.10 -13.95 8.64
C LEU A 134 -15.61 -14.04 8.36
N ILE A 135 -16.10 -13.34 7.34
CA ILE A 135 -17.52 -13.34 6.99
C ILE A 135 -17.89 -14.57 6.16
N TYR A 136 -17.06 -14.96 5.19
CA TYR A 136 -17.42 -15.93 4.15
C TYR A 136 -16.78 -17.33 4.30
N ALA A 137 -15.90 -17.54 5.28
CA ALA A 137 -15.26 -18.84 5.53
C ALA A 137 -15.87 -19.64 6.71
N ASN A 138 -17.02 -19.21 7.24
CA ASN A 138 -17.91 -20.02 8.09
C ASN A 138 -18.99 -20.70 7.23
#